data_AF-A0A9P7YSB6-F1
#
_entry.id   AF-A0A9P7YSB6-F1
#
_cell.length_a   1.000
_cell.length_b   1.000
_cell.length_c   1.000
_cell.angle_alpha   90.00
_cell.angle_beta   90.00
_cell.angle_gamma   90.00
#
_symmetry.space_group_name_H-M   'P 1'
#
loop_
_entity.id
_entity.type
_entity.pdbx_description
1 polymer ?
#
loop_
_entity_poly.entity_id
_entity_poly.type
_entity_poly.pdbx_seq_one_letter_code
_entity_poly.pdbx_strand_id
1 'polypeptide(L)'
;MSYNLHERIFRTLCVFQALIALPAMFSMGSYAMGNVLYPYYPDLYAFVKYFCISFLAAGILFIIIVERYHKSTPRIIFCLEMSKSILATLVWIWILFDAIMRDCNSEEHWGVCYPKNVKIIQAAISILVPTIAFYPTLIYAAVLVSQPRLFTDRERGASGESEPLLGEGM
;
A
#
# COMPACT_ATOMS: atom_id res chain seq x y z
N MET A 1 27.79 -10.24 -1.67
CA MET A 1 27.46 -9.14 -0.73
C MET A 1 26.23 -8.25 -1.07
N SER A 2 25.79 -8.07 -2.34
CA SER A 2 24.72 -7.09 -2.69
C SER A 2 23.27 -7.54 -2.44
N TYR A 3 23.03 -8.82 -2.20
CA TYR A 3 21.71 -9.39 -1.90
C TYR A 3 21.04 -8.82 -0.67
N ASN A 4 21.83 -8.68 0.39
CA ASN A 4 21.37 -8.20 1.69
C ASN A 4 20.89 -6.74 1.62
N LEU A 5 21.42 -5.95 0.69
CA LEU A 5 21.02 -4.55 0.53
C LEU A 5 19.63 -4.47 -0.09
N HIS A 6 19.37 -5.29 -1.12
CA HIS A 6 18.14 -5.21 -1.88
C HIS A 6 16.93 -5.65 -1.05
N GLU A 7 17.07 -6.81 -0.38
CA GLU A 7 16.05 -7.34 0.52
C GLU A 7 15.80 -6.38 1.71
N ARG A 8 16.85 -5.73 2.24
CA ARG A 8 16.70 -4.70 3.29
C ARG A 8 15.97 -3.45 2.81
N ILE A 9 16.28 -2.93 1.62
CA ILE A 9 15.61 -1.75 1.06
C ILE A 9 14.12 -2.06 0.87
N PHE A 10 13.81 -3.20 0.25
CA PHE A 10 12.44 -3.61 -0.01
C PHE A 10 11.64 -3.80 1.28
N ARG A 11 12.23 -4.46 2.27
CA ARG A 11 11.61 -4.67 3.58
C ARG A 11 11.38 -3.35 4.33
N THR A 12 12.31 -2.40 4.20
CA THR A 12 12.17 -1.06 4.78
C THR A 12 11.03 -0.28 4.12
N LEU A 13 10.94 -0.32 2.79
CA LEU A 13 9.85 0.31 2.03
C LEU A 13 8.48 -0.30 2.38
N CYS A 14 8.38 -1.62 2.51
CA CYS A 14 7.16 -2.29 2.96
C CYS A 14 6.73 -1.85 4.37
N VAL A 15 7.69 -1.64 5.29
CA VAL A 15 7.40 -1.11 6.63
C VAL A 15 6.86 0.32 6.56
N PHE A 16 7.43 1.17 5.69
CA PHE A 16 6.90 2.53 5.49
C PHE A 16 5.48 2.51 4.90
N GLN A 17 5.21 1.65 3.91
CA GLN A 17 3.87 1.46 3.37
C GLN A 17 2.88 1.01 4.45
N ALA A 18 3.28 0.07 5.31
CA ALA A 18 2.45 -0.38 6.43
C ALA A 18 2.20 0.74 7.44
N LEU A 19 3.21 1.57 7.73
CA LEU A 19 3.10 2.70 8.65
C LEU A 19 2.13 3.77 8.14
N ILE A 20 1.94 3.88 6.82
CA ILE A 20 0.94 4.75 6.21
C ILE A 20 -0.45 4.09 6.23
N ALA A 21 -0.54 2.81 5.85
CA ALA A 21 -1.80 2.09 5.72
C ALA A 21 -2.49 1.81 7.07
N LEU A 22 -1.71 1.57 8.14
CA LEU A 22 -2.22 1.25 9.48
C LEU A 22 -3.06 2.36 10.11
N PRO A 23 -2.59 3.62 10.25
CA PRO A 23 -3.41 4.69 10.78
C PRO A 23 -4.61 4.99 9.89
N ALA A 24 -4.48 4.86 8.56
CA ALA A 24 -5.60 5.01 7.63
C ALA A 24 -6.69 3.95 7.87
N MET A 25 -6.30 2.68 8.04
CA MET A 25 -7.23 1.58 8.33
C MET A 25 -7.99 1.82 9.64
N PHE A 26 -7.28 2.12 10.73
CA PHE A 26 -7.89 2.28 12.06
C PHE A 26 -8.75 3.53 12.17
N SER A 27 -8.26 4.69 11.69
CA SER A 27 -9.02 5.94 11.75
C SER A 27 -10.30 5.82 10.93
N MET A 28 -10.22 5.40 9.66
CA MET A 28 -11.41 5.27 8.81
C MET A 28 -12.34 4.15 9.31
N GLY A 29 -11.79 3.05 9.83
CA GLY A 29 -12.59 1.99 10.45
C GLY A 29 -13.38 2.48 11.67
N SER A 30 -12.74 3.29 12.53
CA SER A 30 -13.42 3.89 13.69
C SER A 30 -14.54 4.85 13.27
N TYR A 31 -14.36 5.64 12.21
CA TYR A 31 -15.44 6.48 11.66
C TYR A 31 -16.58 5.66 11.08
N ALA A 32 -16.30 4.58 10.35
CA ALA A 32 -17.33 3.68 9.84
C ALA A 32 -18.13 3.05 10.99
N MET A 33 -17.44 2.59 12.03
CA MET A 33 -18.06 1.99 13.22
C MET A 33 -18.86 3.02 14.03
N GLY A 34 -18.37 4.25 14.14
CA GLY A 34 -19.10 5.37 14.75
C GLY A 34 -20.43 5.67 14.06
N ASN A 35 -20.47 5.64 12.72
CA ASN A 35 -21.71 5.83 11.95
C ASN A 35 -22.75 4.72 12.20
N VAL A 36 -22.33 3.50 12.55
CA VAL A 36 -23.23 2.37 12.85
C VAL A 36 -23.65 2.36 14.32
N LEU A 37 -22.72 2.63 15.25
CA LEU A 37 -22.96 2.52 16.70
C LEU A 37 -23.66 3.75 17.29
N TYR A 38 -23.45 4.93 16.71
CA TYR A 38 -24.07 6.18 17.16
C TYR A 38 -24.83 6.87 16.03
N PRO A 39 -25.85 6.23 15.44
CA PRO A 39 -26.59 6.80 14.33
C PRO A 39 -27.52 7.91 14.83
N TYR A 40 -27.01 9.14 14.95
CA TYR A 40 -27.84 10.30 15.23
C TYR A 40 -28.64 10.72 13.98
N TYR A 41 -28.02 10.53 12.80
CA TYR A 41 -28.65 10.52 11.47
C TYR A 41 -27.93 9.45 10.63
N PRO A 42 -28.62 8.43 10.09
CA PRO A 42 -27.97 7.35 9.36
C PRO A 42 -27.50 7.83 7.98
N ASP A 43 -26.25 8.28 7.89
CA ASP A 43 -25.59 8.58 6.63
C ASP A 43 -24.92 7.31 6.08
N LEU A 44 -25.69 6.54 5.31
CA LEU A 44 -25.22 5.34 4.61
C LEU A 44 -24.02 5.65 3.70
N TYR A 45 -23.96 6.84 3.12
CA TYR A 45 -22.86 7.24 2.25
C TYR A 45 -21.57 7.42 3.07
N ALA A 46 -21.62 8.11 4.21
CA ALA A 46 -20.48 8.22 5.11
C ALA A 46 -19.99 6.85 5.58
N PHE A 47 -20.90 5.95 5.96
CA PHE A 47 -20.54 4.58 6.33
C PHE A 47 -19.79 3.86 5.20
N VAL A 48 -20.37 3.81 3.99
CA VAL A 48 -19.76 3.12 2.83
C VAL A 48 -18.41 3.73 2.49
N LYS A 49 -18.29 5.06 2.50
CA LYS A 49 -17.03 5.76 2.26
C LYS A 49 -15.93 5.32 3.23
N TYR A 50 -16.19 5.43 4.52
CA TYR A 50 -15.19 5.11 5.54
C TYR A 50 -14.86 3.61 5.58
N PHE A 51 -15.88 2.77 5.37
CA PHE A 51 -15.72 1.32 5.28
C PHE A 51 -14.85 0.91 4.08
N CYS A 52 -15.13 1.41 2.88
CA CYS A 52 -14.35 1.12 1.67
C CYS A 52 -12.88 1.55 1.83
N ILE A 53 -12.62 2.76 2.34
CA ILE A 53 -11.24 3.23 2.56
C ILE A 53 -10.52 2.35 3.60
N SER A 54 -11.18 2.02 4.71
CA SER A 54 -10.61 1.14 5.74
C SER A 54 -10.32 -0.26 5.19
N PHE A 55 -11.24 -0.82 4.39
CA PHE A 55 -11.10 -2.13 3.78
C PHE A 55 -9.95 -2.19 2.76
N LEU A 56 -9.82 -1.17 1.91
CA LEU A 56 -8.70 -1.09 0.97
C LEU A 56 -7.35 -0.94 1.71
N ALA A 57 -7.30 -0.14 2.76
CA ALA A 57 -6.11 0.00 3.61
C ALA A 57 -5.76 -1.33 4.33
N ALA A 58 -6.77 -2.06 4.81
CA ALA A 58 -6.60 -3.40 5.37
C ALA A 58 -6.05 -4.39 4.33
N GLY A 59 -6.53 -4.30 3.08
CA GLY A 59 -6.00 -5.09 1.96
C GLY A 59 -4.52 -4.85 1.69
N ILE A 60 -4.08 -3.57 1.75
CA ILE A 60 -2.65 -3.23 1.63
C ILE A 60 -1.84 -3.86 2.76
N LEU A 61 -2.30 -3.75 4.02
CA LEU A 61 -1.63 -4.38 5.16
C LEU A 61 -1.57 -5.89 5.05
N PHE A 62 -2.66 -6.52 4.59
CA PHE A 62 -2.71 -7.96 4.36
C PHE A 62 -1.64 -8.40 3.36
N ILE A 63 -1.48 -7.67 2.24
CA ILE A 63 -0.43 -7.97 1.25
C ILE A 63 0.97 -7.85 1.89
N ILE A 64 1.23 -6.80 2.68
CA ILE A 64 2.52 -6.60 3.35
C ILE A 64 2.81 -7.74 4.35
N ILE A 65 1.79 -8.22 5.05
CA ILE A 65 1.90 -9.37 5.95
C ILE A 65 2.26 -10.62 5.15
N VAL A 66 1.57 -10.89 4.03
CA VAL A 66 1.86 -12.03 3.16
C VAL A 66 3.30 -11.99 2.64
N GLU A 67 3.77 -10.82 2.18
CA GLU A 67 5.16 -10.62 1.73
C GLU A 67 6.18 -10.86 2.83
N ARG A 68 5.85 -10.55 4.08
CA ARG A 68 6.74 -10.78 5.23
C ARG A 68 6.93 -12.26 5.54
N TYR A 69 5.90 -13.07 5.35
CA TYR A 69 5.93 -14.49 5.73
C TYR A 69 6.30 -15.43 4.58
N HIS A 70 6.19 -15.00 3.33
CA HIS A 70 6.42 -15.86 2.17
C HIS A 70 7.58 -15.39 1.31
N LYS A 71 8.62 -16.23 1.18
CA LYS A 71 9.69 -16.04 0.18
C LYS A 71 9.10 -16.19 -1.21
N SER A 72 8.74 -15.06 -1.79
CA SER A 72 7.97 -15.00 -3.03
C SER A 72 8.90 -14.95 -4.23
N THR A 73 8.55 -15.68 -5.30
CA THR A 73 9.24 -15.62 -6.59
C THR A 73 9.09 -14.20 -7.18
N PRO A 74 10.04 -13.69 -8.00
CA PRO A 74 9.97 -12.32 -8.54
C PRO A 74 8.65 -11.95 -9.21
N ARG A 75 8.00 -12.92 -9.87
CA ARG A 75 6.68 -12.74 -10.48
C ARG A 75 5.58 -12.49 -9.44
N ILE A 76 5.61 -13.21 -8.33
CA ILE A 76 4.65 -13.06 -7.23
C ILE A 76 4.87 -11.71 -6.54
N ILE A 77 6.13 -11.33 -6.28
CA ILE A 77 6.48 -10.01 -5.74
C ILE A 77 5.91 -8.90 -6.62
N PHE A 78 6.08 -9.00 -7.94
CA PHE A 78 5.51 -8.04 -8.87
C PHE A 78 3.98 -7.97 -8.82
N CYS A 79 3.28 -9.11 -8.78
CA CYS A 79 1.83 -9.14 -8.65
C CYS A 79 1.34 -8.52 -7.32
N LEU A 80 2.04 -8.76 -6.21
CA LEU A 80 1.70 -8.19 -4.90
C LEU A 80 1.95 -6.68 -4.87
N GLU A 81 3.08 -6.20 -5.39
CA GLU A 81 3.39 -4.77 -5.54
C GLU A 81 2.40 -4.05 -6.45
N MET A 82 2.01 -4.69 -7.56
CA MET A 82 0.97 -4.17 -8.45
C MET A 82 -0.36 -4.06 -7.72
N SER A 83 -0.74 -5.09 -6.96
CA SER A 83 -1.99 -5.10 -6.19
C SER A 83 -2.02 -3.98 -5.15
N LYS A 84 -0.92 -3.78 -4.39
CA LYS A 84 -0.80 -2.66 -3.42
C LYS A 84 -0.95 -1.32 -4.10
N SER A 85 -0.29 -1.14 -5.24
CA SER A 85 -0.34 0.11 -6.01
C SER A 85 -1.76 0.39 -6.52
N ILE A 86 -2.45 -0.62 -7.05
CA ILE A 86 -3.85 -0.51 -7.48
C ILE A 86 -4.76 -0.12 -6.30
N LEU A 87 -4.63 -0.79 -5.16
CA LEU A 87 -5.41 -0.47 -3.96
C LEU A 87 -5.18 0.97 -3.49
N ALA A 88 -3.91 1.42 -3.44
CA ALA A 88 -3.56 2.78 -3.07
C ALA A 88 -4.14 3.81 -4.07
N THR A 89 -4.08 3.52 -5.36
CA THR A 89 -4.67 4.37 -6.40
C THR A 89 -6.19 4.39 -6.33
N LEU A 90 -6.86 3.28 -6.01
CA LEU A 90 -8.30 3.23 -5.79
C LEU A 90 -8.72 4.10 -4.60
N VAL A 91 -7.98 4.03 -3.49
CA VAL A 91 -8.20 4.93 -2.34
C VAL A 91 -8.06 6.39 -2.76
N TRP A 92 -7.01 6.72 -3.52
CA TRP A 92 -6.78 8.07 -4.01
C TRP A 92 -7.90 8.57 -4.93
N ILE A 93 -8.30 7.77 -5.93
CA ILE A 93 -9.41 8.09 -6.84
C ILE A 93 -10.70 8.30 -6.05
N TRP A 94 -10.96 7.46 -5.05
CA TRP A 94 -12.13 7.59 -4.20
C TRP A 94 -12.17 8.92 -3.44
N ILE A 95 -11.03 9.33 -2.85
CA ILE A 95 -10.89 10.62 -2.16
C ILE A 95 -11.06 11.79 -3.13
N LEU A 96 -10.50 11.69 -4.33
CA LEU A 96 -10.64 12.72 -5.36
C LEU A 96 -12.10 12.86 -5.83
N PHE A 97 -12.77 11.74 -6.07
CA PHE A 97 -14.16 11.72 -6.49
C PHE A 97 -15.07 12.32 -5.41
N ASP A 98 -14.86 11.94 -4.14
CA ASP A 98 -15.57 12.52 -2.99
C ASP A 98 -15.35 14.03 -2.88
N ALA A 99 -14.12 14.51 -3.10
CA ALA A 99 -13.81 15.94 -3.07
C ALA A 99 -14.47 16.75 -4.20
N ILE A 100 -14.65 16.14 -5.38
CA ILE A 100 -15.27 16.81 -6.55
C ILE A 100 -16.80 16.81 -6.45
N MET A 101 -17.39 15.68 -6.06
CA MET A 101 -18.84 15.46 -6.10
C MET A 101 -19.57 16.01 -4.87
N ARG A 102 -18.91 16.13 -3.71
CA ARG A 102 -19.57 16.56 -2.48
C ARG A 102 -19.54 18.07 -2.31
N ASP A 103 -20.69 18.71 -2.50
CA ASP A 103 -20.89 20.11 -2.17
C ASP A 103 -21.17 20.30 -0.67
N CYS A 104 -20.75 21.46 -0.15
CA CYS A 104 -20.77 21.82 1.28
C CYS A 104 -22.18 21.77 1.92
N ASN A 105 -23.24 21.68 1.11
CA ASN A 105 -24.63 21.65 1.61
C ASN A 105 -25.06 20.28 2.18
N SER A 106 -24.25 19.21 2.00
CA SER A 106 -24.58 17.86 2.49
C SER A 106 -23.79 17.52 3.76
N GLU A 107 -24.42 17.86 4.89
CA GLU A 107 -24.30 17.23 6.20
C GLU A 107 -22.87 16.79 6.58
N GLU A 108 -22.04 17.76 6.96
CA GLU A 108 -20.81 17.47 7.70
C GLU A 108 -21.24 17.17 9.15
N HIS A 109 -21.04 15.92 9.60
CA HIS A 109 -21.46 15.36 10.90
C HIS A 109 -20.99 16.14 12.15
N TRP A 110 -20.22 17.23 11.95
CA TRP A 110 -19.64 18.10 12.98
C TRP A 110 -19.82 19.60 12.70
N GLY A 111 -20.62 20.00 11.71
CA GLY A 111 -20.95 21.40 11.43
C GLY A 111 -19.80 22.26 10.85
N VAL A 112 -18.61 21.69 10.61
CA VAL A 112 -17.48 22.41 10.02
C VAL A 112 -17.48 22.22 8.51
N CYS A 113 -18.06 23.16 7.77
CA CYS A 113 -18.06 23.13 6.31
C CYS A 113 -16.71 23.56 5.74
N TYR A 114 -15.90 22.61 5.27
CA TYR A 114 -14.67 22.97 4.56
C TYR A 114 -15.01 23.35 3.11
N PRO A 115 -14.54 24.51 2.61
CA PRO A 115 -14.81 24.92 1.25
C PRO A 115 -14.29 23.87 0.26
N LYS A 116 -15.06 23.61 -0.79
CA LYS A 116 -14.80 22.59 -1.81
C LYS A 116 -13.36 22.60 -2.34
N ASN A 117 -12.82 23.81 -2.54
CA ASN A 117 -11.44 24.01 -3.00
C ASN A 117 -10.40 23.38 -2.06
N VAL A 118 -10.62 23.42 -0.74
CA VAL A 118 -9.70 22.83 0.24
C VAL A 118 -9.74 21.30 0.17
N LYS A 119 -10.92 20.69 0.00
CA LYS A 119 -11.07 19.23 -0.17
C LYS A 119 -10.38 18.75 -1.45
N ILE A 120 -10.53 19.51 -2.55
CA ILE A 120 -9.87 19.20 -3.83
C ILE A 120 -8.35 19.32 -3.70
N ILE A 121 -7.84 20.38 -3.04
CA ILE A 121 -6.40 20.54 -2.82
C ILE A 121 -5.86 19.39 -1.95
N GLN A 122 -6.58 18.98 -0.90
CA GLN A 122 -6.17 17.85 -0.06
C GLN A 122 -6.15 16.53 -0.84
N ALA A 123 -7.15 16.29 -1.70
CA ALA A 123 -7.18 15.13 -2.58
C ALA A 123 -6.09 15.17 -3.67
N ALA A 124 -5.75 16.36 -4.18
CA ALA A 124 -4.66 16.54 -5.12
C ALA A 124 -3.32 16.27 -4.46
N ILE A 125 -3.08 16.78 -3.24
CA ILE A 125 -1.86 16.52 -2.47
C ILE A 125 -1.75 15.04 -2.11
N SER A 126 -2.87 14.34 -1.87
CA SER A 126 -2.83 12.92 -1.51
C SER A 126 -2.32 12.00 -2.63
N ILE A 127 -2.20 12.49 -3.88
CA ILE A 127 -1.54 11.76 -4.98
C ILE A 127 -0.05 11.50 -4.71
N LEU A 128 0.57 12.33 -3.85
CA LEU A 128 1.98 12.17 -3.49
C LEU A 128 2.21 10.85 -2.74
N VAL A 129 1.22 10.38 -1.98
CA VAL A 129 1.32 9.12 -1.23
C VAL A 129 1.50 7.90 -2.16
N PRO A 130 0.59 7.60 -3.11
CA PRO A 130 0.80 6.50 -4.06
C PRO A 130 2.05 6.71 -4.91
N THR A 131 2.33 7.95 -5.32
CA THR A 131 3.47 8.25 -6.21
C THR A 131 4.83 8.04 -5.54
N ILE A 132 4.97 8.38 -4.25
CA ILE A 132 6.25 8.28 -3.53
C ILE A 132 6.39 6.93 -2.82
N ALA A 133 5.32 6.41 -2.22
CA ALA A 133 5.40 5.21 -1.39
C ALA A 133 5.16 3.90 -2.16
N PHE A 134 4.37 3.91 -3.24
CA PHE A 134 3.92 2.68 -3.91
C PHE A 134 4.47 2.52 -5.33
N TYR A 135 4.55 3.58 -6.13
CA TYR A 135 5.05 3.47 -7.50
C TYR A 135 6.54 3.12 -7.60
N PRO A 136 7.44 3.59 -6.72
CA PRO A 136 8.84 3.20 -6.79
C PRO A 136 9.06 1.70 -6.53
N THR A 137 8.30 1.09 -5.61
CA THR A 137 8.38 -0.35 -5.34
C THR A 137 7.82 -1.17 -6.50
N LEU A 138 6.76 -0.69 -7.14
CA LEU A 138 6.21 -1.29 -8.36
C LEU A 138 7.20 -1.26 -9.53
N ILE A 139 7.79 -0.09 -9.82
CA ILE A 139 8.78 0.06 -10.90
C ILE A 139 9.97 -0.85 -10.64
N TYR A 140 10.43 -0.90 -9.39
CA TYR A 140 11.52 -1.78 -9.00
C TYR A 140 11.19 -3.26 -9.28
N ALA A 141 10.01 -3.72 -8.85
CA ALA A 141 9.57 -5.10 -9.09
C ALA A 141 9.40 -5.41 -10.60
N ALA A 142 8.97 -4.43 -11.40
CA ALA A 142 8.85 -4.57 -12.84
C ALA A 142 10.22 -4.78 -13.52
N VAL A 143 11.24 -4.03 -13.09
CA VAL A 143 12.62 -4.18 -13.57
C VAL A 143 13.17 -5.56 -13.19
N LEU A 144 12.88 -6.02 -11.97
CA LEU A 144 13.34 -7.32 -11.48
C LEU A 144 12.77 -8.48 -12.33
N VAL A 145 11.48 -8.43 -12.69
CA VAL A 145 10.86 -9.43 -13.57
C VAL A 145 11.40 -9.36 -15.00
N SER A 146 11.73 -8.16 -15.48
CA SER A 146 12.20 -7.94 -16.85
C SER A 146 13.64 -8.41 -17.09
N GLN A 147 14.43 -8.62 -16.03
CA GLN A 147 15.83 -9.06 -16.12
C GLN A 147 16.07 -10.42 -15.46
N PRO A 148 15.51 -11.51 -16.01
CA PRO A 148 15.63 -12.84 -15.41
C PRO A 148 17.07 -13.35 -15.34
N ARG A 149 17.93 -13.00 -16.31
CA ARG A 149 19.35 -13.43 -16.34
C ARG A 149 20.16 -12.90 -15.15
N LEU A 150 19.97 -11.61 -14.82
CA LEU A 150 20.59 -10.98 -13.66
C LEU A 150 20.07 -11.54 -12.33
N PHE A 151 18.85 -12.10 -12.31
CA PHE A 151 18.30 -12.78 -11.16
C PHE A 151 18.88 -14.19 -11.02
N THR A 152 18.93 -14.98 -12.10
CA THR A 152 19.45 -16.37 -12.06
C THR A 152 20.95 -16.42 -11.76
N ASP A 153 21.77 -15.56 -12.38
CA ASP A 153 23.21 -15.49 -12.12
C ASP A 153 23.49 -15.04 -10.69
N ARG A 154 22.64 -14.16 -10.17
CA ARG A 154 22.65 -13.79 -8.77
C ARG A 154 22.28 -14.99 -7.91
N GLU A 155 21.20 -15.75 -8.16
CA GLU A 155 20.75 -16.83 -7.26
C GLU A 155 21.80 -17.93 -7.17
N ARG A 156 22.47 -18.21 -8.29
CA ARG A 156 23.64 -19.09 -8.35
C ARG A 156 24.84 -18.56 -7.57
N GLY A 157 25.11 -17.26 -7.61
CA GLY A 157 26.18 -16.63 -6.82
C GLY A 157 25.95 -16.71 -5.30
N ALA A 158 24.70 -16.56 -4.85
CA ALA A 158 24.34 -16.69 -3.43
C ALA A 158 24.36 -18.14 -2.93
N SER A 159 24.00 -19.10 -3.79
CA SER A 159 24.07 -20.53 -3.47
C SER A 159 25.51 -21.07 -3.52
N GLY A 160 26.35 -20.56 -4.42
CA GLY A 160 27.74 -20.99 -4.58
C GLY A 160 28.68 -20.52 -3.46
N GLU A 161 28.37 -19.43 -2.76
CA GLU A 161 29.10 -19.01 -1.54
C GLU A 161 28.74 -19.87 -0.30
N SER A 162 27.73 -20.75 -0.41
CA SER A 162 27.24 -21.61 0.69
C SER A 162 27.69 -23.07 0.59
N GLU A 163 28.42 -23.46 -0.45
CA GLU A 163 29.07 -24.77 -0.52
C GLU A 163 30.49 -24.66 0.07
N PRO A 164 30.73 -25.15 1.31
CA PRO A 164 32.11 -25.31 1.76
C PRO A 164 32.79 -26.33 0.85
N LEU A 165 33.99 -26.00 0.39
CA LEU A 165 34.96 -26.89 -0.26
C LEU A 165 35.34 -28.04 0.70
N LEU A 166 34.43 -28.97 0.96
CA LEU A 166 34.67 -30.24 1.64
C LEU A 166 34.78 -31.33 0.58
N GLY A 167 35.79 -31.19 -0.27
CA GLY A 167 36.07 -32.13 -1.36
C GLY A 167 37.50 -32.09 -1.89
N GLU A 168 38.45 -31.51 -1.14
CA GLU A 168 39.88 -31.71 -1.40
C GLU A 168 40.56 -32.13 -0.10
N GLY A 169 40.95 -33.41 -0.03
CA GLY A 169 41.84 -33.91 1.01
C GLY A 169 41.32 -35.11 1.81
N MET A 170 41.03 -36.22 1.14
CA MET A 170 41.53 -37.56 1.50
C MET A 170 41.15 -38.61 0.45
#